data_AF-A0A1E9CD44-F1
#
_entry.id   AF-A0A1E9CD44-F1
#
_cell.length_a   1.000
_cell.length_b   1.000
_cell.length_c   1.000
_cell.angle_alpha   90.00
_cell.angle_beta   90.00
_cell.angle_gamma   90.00
#
_symmetry.space_group_name_H-M   'P 1'
#
loop_
_entity.id
_entity.type
_entity.pdbx_description
1 polymer ?
#
loop_
_entity_poly.entity_id
_entity_poly.type
_entity_poly.pdbx_seq_one_letter_code
_entity_poly.pdbx_strand_id
1 'polypeptide(L)'
;MENCFEMMVARCIKIGTVQTLTMLGLLPEVVTISQAEDIYGKRLITEWREKAWIKFYPANNKERGKYYVKRSELETASAMMDLHNKVPDNIIKQLMQLAV
;
A
#
# COMPACT_ATOMS: atom_id res chain seq x y z
N MET A 1 -19.84 -6.81 13.79
CA MET A 1 -18.80 -5.83 13.39
C MET A 1 -17.49 -6.51 13.71
N GLU A 2 -16.79 -7.11 12.73
CA GLU A 2 -15.40 -7.50 12.95
C GLU A 2 -14.69 -6.28 13.55
N ASN A 3 -13.99 -6.47 14.67
CA ASN A 3 -13.47 -5.37 15.47
C ASN A 3 -12.53 -4.54 14.59
N CYS A 4 -12.92 -3.30 14.30
CA CYS A 4 -12.13 -2.36 13.49
C CYS A 4 -10.65 -2.34 13.93
N PHE A 5 -10.44 -2.41 15.25
CA PHE A 5 -9.12 -2.48 15.86
C PHE A 5 -8.31 -3.74 15.47
N GLU A 6 -8.94 -4.92 15.49
CA GLU A 6 -8.28 -6.18 15.09
C GLU A 6 -7.82 -6.12 13.63
N MET A 7 -8.64 -5.51 12.76
CA MET A 7 -8.25 -5.28 11.37
C MET A 7 -7.11 -4.27 11.22
N MET A 8 -7.14 -3.16 11.97
CA MET A 8 -6.04 -2.20 12.01
C MET A 8 -4.74 -2.90 12.41
N VAL A 9 -4.77 -3.66 13.50
CA VAL A 9 -3.62 -4.43 13.99
C VAL A 9 -3.16 -5.44 12.94
N ALA A 10 -4.06 -6.22 12.34
CA ALA A 10 -3.71 -7.19 11.31
C ALA A 10 -3.07 -6.54 10.07
N ARG A 11 -3.59 -5.39 9.63
CA ARG A 11 -3.02 -4.63 8.50
C ARG A 11 -1.64 -4.06 8.85
N CYS A 12 -1.44 -3.52 10.04
CA CYS A 12 -0.13 -3.07 10.52
C CYS A 12 0.88 -4.22 10.59
N ILE A 13 0.49 -5.40 11.09
CA ILE A 13 1.35 -6.60 11.12
C ILE A 13 1.75 -7.01 9.71
N LYS A 14 0.81 -7.02 8.75
CA LYS A 14 1.09 -7.33 7.35
C LYS A 14 2.12 -6.37 6.75
N ILE A 15 1.93 -5.05 6.94
CA ILE A 15 2.86 -4.03 6.44
C ILE A 15 4.25 -4.23 7.05
N GLY A 16 4.33 -4.38 8.38
CA GLY A 16 5.60 -4.61 9.07
C GLY A 16 6.30 -5.87 8.57
N THR A 17 5.57 -6.96 8.36
CA THR A 17 6.11 -8.22 7.83
C THR A 17 6.67 -8.04 6.42
N VAL A 18 5.94 -7.37 5.52
CA VAL A 18 6.42 -7.09 4.15
C VAL A 18 7.68 -6.23 4.19
N GLN A 19 7.73 -5.20 5.04
CA GLN A 19 8.92 -4.36 5.23
C GLN A 19 10.12 -5.19 5.72
N THR A 20 9.93 -6.03 6.74
CA THR A 20 11.01 -6.90 7.27
C THR A 20 11.51 -7.86 6.20
N LEU A 21 10.62 -8.58 5.50
CA LEU A 21 11.02 -9.51 4.45
C LEU A 21 11.74 -8.83 3.29
N THR A 22 11.32 -7.61 2.96
CA THR A 22 12.00 -6.79 1.94
C THR A 22 13.40 -6.39 2.39
N MET A 23 13.56 -5.93 3.63
CA MET A 23 14.85 -5.54 4.21
C MET A 23 15.82 -6.73 4.29
N LEU A 24 15.30 -7.94 4.52
CA LEU A 24 16.07 -9.18 4.50
C LEU A 24 16.39 -9.70 3.08
N GLY A 25 15.89 -9.03 2.03
CA GLY A 25 16.08 -9.45 0.64
C GLY A 25 15.23 -10.65 0.21
N LEU A 26 14.27 -11.06 1.03
CA LEU A 26 13.39 -12.21 0.79
C LEU A 26 12.15 -11.84 -0.04
N LEU A 27 11.82 -10.55 -0.12
CA LEU A 27 10.80 -10.02 -1.02
C LEU A 27 11.38 -8.92 -1.91
N PRO A 28 10.98 -8.86 -3.19
CA PRO A 28 11.39 -7.77 -4.07
C PRO A 28 10.65 -6.48 -3.66
N GLU A 29 11.42 -5.44 -3.30
CA GLU A 29 10.87 -4.11 -3.02
C GLU A 29 10.26 -3.46 -4.25
N VAL A 30 10.76 -3.84 -5.43
CA VAL A 30 10.37 -3.26 -6.70
C VAL A 30 9.37 -4.19 -7.39
N VAL A 31 8.20 -3.64 -7.72
CA VAL A 31 7.14 -4.35 -8.44
C VAL A 31 6.87 -3.61 -9.75
N THR A 32 6.76 -4.33 -10.86
CA THR A 32 6.40 -3.71 -12.15
C THR A 32 4.95 -3.24 -12.11
N ILE A 33 4.59 -2.28 -12.97
CA ILE A 33 3.19 -1.82 -13.03
C ILE A 33 2.25 -2.96 -13.40
N SER A 34 2.63 -3.81 -14.36
CA SER A 34 1.80 -4.97 -14.74
C SER A 34 1.54 -5.92 -13.57
N GLN A 35 2.58 -6.25 -12.79
CA GLN A 35 2.43 -7.10 -11.61
C GLN A 35 1.54 -6.45 -10.55
N ALA A 36 1.67 -5.13 -10.35
CA ALA A 36 0.81 -4.41 -9.41
C ALA A 36 -0.66 -4.41 -9.88
N GLU A 37 -0.90 -4.23 -11.18
CA GLU A 37 -2.23 -4.31 -11.79
C GLU A 37 -2.82 -5.72 -11.71
N ASP A 38 -2.00 -6.77 -11.82
CA ASP A 38 -2.43 -8.17 -11.68
C ASP A 38 -2.84 -8.50 -10.24
N ILE A 39 -2.10 -7.98 -9.25
CA ILE A 39 -2.36 -8.24 -7.82
C ILE A 39 -3.56 -7.44 -7.29
N TYR A 40 -3.65 -6.15 -7.63
CA TYR A 40 -4.61 -5.22 -7.04
C TYR A 40 -5.72 -4.76 -8.00
N GLY A 41 -5.55 -4.98 -9.30
CA GLY A 41 -6.45 -4.48 -10.32
C GLY A 41 -6.07 -3.09 -10.82
N LYS A 42 -6.11 -2.91 -12.14
CA LYS A 42 -5.76 -1.67 -12.85
C LYS A 42 -6.48 -0.42 -12.35
N ARG A 43 -7.76 -0.54 -11.98
CA ARG A 43 -8.56 0.58 -11.46
C ARG A 43 -7.97 1.14 -10.16
N LEU A 44 -7.59 0.27 -9.22
CA LEU A 44 -7.03 0.67 -7.92
C LEU A 44 -5.64 1.29 -8.08
N ILE A 45 -4.78 0.71 -8.92
CA ILE A 45 -3.46 1.29 -9.21
C ILE A 45 -3.58 2.70 -9.79
N THR A 46 -4.56 2.92 -10.67
CA THR A 46 -4.82 4.26 -11.24
C THR A 46 -5.31 5.22 -10.15
N GLU A 47 -6.30 4.82 -9.35
CA GLU A 47 -6.86 5.64 -8.28
C GLU A 47 -5.81 6.02 -7.22
N TRP A 48 -4.99 5.06 -6.78
CA TRP A 48 -3.93 5.31 -5.79
C TRP A 48 -2.84 6.23 -6.34
N ARG A 49 -2.55 6.15 -7.64
CA ARG A 49 -1.60 7.06 -8.30
C ARG A 49 -2.17 8.48 -8.35
N GLU A 50 -3.44 8.64 -8.71
CA GLU A 50 -4.10 9.95 -8.76
C GLU A 50 -4.18 10.62 -7.38
N LYS A 51 -4.39 9.83 -6.33
CA LYS A 51 -4.34 10.29 -4.93
C LYS A 51 -2.92 10.47 -4.38
N ALA A 52 -1.89 10.23 -5.19
CA ALA A 52 -0.48 10.28 -4.81
C ALA A 52 -0.09 9.34 -3.64
N TRP A 53 -0.83 8.25 -3.44
CA TRP A 53 -0.51 7.22 -2.44
C TRP A 53 0.60 6.29 -2.90
N ILE A 54 0.79 6.16 -4.22
CA ILE A 54 1.87 5.39 -4.84
C ILE A 54 2.57 6.24 -5.90
N LYS A 55 3.88 5.98 -6.12
CA LYS A 55 4.66 6.67 -7.14
C LYS A 55 5.18 5.73 -8.21
N PHE A 56 5.10 6.17 -9.47
CA PHE A 56 5.71 5.48 -10.59
C PHE A 56 7.14 5.99 -10.75
N TYR A 57 8.10 5.15 -10.40
CA TYR A 57 9.51 5.43 -10.52
C TYR A 57 10.01 4.96 -11.88
N PRO A 58 10.84 5.77 -12.58
CA PRO A 58 11.42 5.34 -13.84
C PRO A 58 12.34 4.13 -13.60
N ALA A 59 12.17 3.10 -14.41
CA ALA A 59 13.07 1.96 -14.45
C ALA A 59 14.06 2.13 -15.60
N ASN A 60 15.37 2.05 -15.34
CA ASN A 60 16.40 2.07 -16.38
C ASN A 60 16.64 0.67 -16.99
N ASN A 61 15.69 -0.26 -16.86
CA ASN A 61 15.85 -1.63 -17.32
C ASN A 61 14.73 -2.02 -18.30
N LYS A 62 15.11 -2.36 -19.54
CA LYS A 62 14.18 -2.69 -20.64
C LYS A 62 13.31 -3.92 -20.34
N GLU A 63 13.78 -4.85 -19.50
CA GLU A 63 13.06 -6.08 -19.17
C GLU A 63 11.97 -5.90 -18.10
N ARG A 64 12.06 -4.86 -17.25
CA ARG A 64 11.11 -4.60 -16.15
C ARG A 64 10.02 -3.59 -16.51
N GLY A 65 9.93 -3.18 -17.77
CA GLY A 65 9.06 -2.11 -18.23
C GLY A 65 9.60 -0.71 -17.92
N LYS A 66 8.85 0.33 -18.30
CA LYS A 66 9.29 1.73 -18.21
C LYS A 66 9.25 2.29 -16.79
N TYR A 67 8.38 1.75 -15.95
CA TYR A 67 8.13 2.21 -14.59
C TYR A 67 7.99 1.05 -13.63
N TYR A 68 8.33 1.32 -12.36
CA TYR A 68 8.05 0.44 -11.25
C TYR A 68 7.40 1.21 -10.11
N VAL A 69 6.83 0.47 -9.16
CA VAL A 69 6.29 0.98 -7.90
C VAL A 69 6.92 0.21 -6.75
N LYS A 70 7.05 0.84 -5.58
CA LYS A 70 7.53 0.17 -4.38
C LYS A 70 6.44 -0.71 -3.79
N ARG A 71 6.77 -1.94 -3.41
CA ARG A 71 5.85 -2.88 -2.75
C ARG A 71 5.29 -2.28 -1.46
N SER A 72 6.16 -1.64 -0.67
CA SER A 72 5.78 -0.94 0.56
C SER A 72 4.67 0.12 0.36
N GLU A 73 4.72 0.88 -0.74
CA GLU A 73 3.69 1.88 -1.09
C GLU A 73 2.35 1.21 -1.44
N LEU A 74 2.39 0.10 -2.20
CA LEU A 74 1.18 -0.65 -2.57
C LEU A 74 0.47 -1.25 -1.34
N GLU A 75 1.21 -1.87 -0.44
CA GLU A 75 0.64 -2.46 0.78
C GLU A 75 0.05 -1.38 1.70
N THR A 76 0.71 -0.23 1.78
CA THR A 76 0.23 0.92 2.56
C THR A 76 -1.06 1.49 1.95
N ALA A 77 -1.10 1.69 0.64
CA ALA A 77 -2.29 2.18 -0.06
C ALA A 77 -3.49 1.23 0.08
N SER A 78 -3.23 -0.08 -0.03
CA SER A 78 -4.26 -1.12 0.20
C SER A 78 -4.80 -1.07 1.62
N ALA A 79 -3.94 -0.95 2.63
CA ALA A 79 -4.37 -0.87 4.02
C ALA A 79 -5.16 0.42 4.30
N MET A 80 -4.72 1.57 3.78
CA MET A 80 -5.44 2.84 3.93
C MET A 80 -6.83 2.77 3.31
N MET A 81 -6.99 2.14 2.14
CA MET A 81 -8.30 2.01 1.50
C MET A 81 -9.25 1.11 2.30
N ASP A 82 -8.76 -0.02 2.80
CA ASP A 82 -9.55 -0.91 3.65
C ASP A 82 -10.01 -0.22 4.94
N LEU A 83 -9.13 0.59 5.54
CA LEU A 83 -9.45 1.36 6.74
C LEU A 83 -10.46 2.47 6.44
N HIS A 84 -10.27 3.24 5.37
CA HIS A 84 -11.19 4.32 4.98
C HIS A 84 -12.60 3.80 4.68
N ASN A 85 -12.71 2.62 4.05
CA ASN A 85 -14.00 1.99 3.78
C ASN A 85 -14.75 1.53 5.04
N LYS A 86 -14.05 1.29 6.15
CA LYS A 86 -14.64 0.76 7.39
C LYS A 86 -14.68 1.78 8.53
N VAL A 87 -13.80 2.77 8.51
CA VAL A 87 -13.65 3.80 9.54
C VAL A 87 -14.08 5.14 8.97
N PRO A 88 -15.16 5.73 9.50
CA PRO A 88 -15.59 7.07 9.11
C PRO A 88 -14.47 8.11 9.22
N ASP A 89 -14.42 9.04 8.27
CA ASP A 89 -13.39 10.09 8.17
C ASP A 89 -13.21 10.92 9.44
N ASN A 90 -14.30 11.16 10.18
CA ASN A 90 -14.27 11.90 11.44
C ASN A 90 -13.48 11.16 12.53
N ILE A 91 -13.57 9.83 12.59
CA ILE A 91 -12.82 9.01 13.54
C ILE A 91 -11.33 8.98 13.15
N ILE A 92 -11.01 8.83 11.87
CA ILE A 92 -9.62 8.88 11.37
C ILE A 92 -8.98 10.23 11.76
N LYS A 93 -9.68 11.34 11.52
CA LYS A 93 -9.18 12.69 11.88
C LYS A 93 -8.95 12.84 13.39
N GLN A 94 -9.84 12.33 14.22
CA GLN A 94 -9.65 12.37 15.68
C GLN A 94 -8.43 11.55 16.12
N LEU A 95 -8.24 10.35 15.56
CA LEU A 95 -7.06 9.52 15.87
C LEU A 95 -5.75 10.20 15.44
N MET A 96 -5.73 10.87 14.28
CA MET A 96 -4.56 11.62 13.82
C MET A 96 -4.24 12.83 14.71
N GLN A 97 -5.24 13.45 15.32
CA GLN A 97 -5.04 14.59 16.23
C GLN A 97 -4.51 14.18 17.61
N LEU A 98 -4.81 12.96 18.07
CA LEU A 98 -4.31 12.43 19.35
C LEU A 98 -2.85 11.93 19.28
N ALA A 99 -2.30 11.79 18.08
CA ALA A 99 -0.94 11.32 17.84
C ALA A 99 0.11 12.45 17.73
N VAL A 100 -0.29 13.71 17.95
CA VAL A 100 0.56 14.92 18.01
C VAL A 100 0.55 15.45 19.43
#